data_AF-A0A8H4JL73-F1
#
_entry.id   AF-A0A8H4JL73-F1
#
_cell.length_a   1.000
_cell.length_b   1.000
_cell.length_c   1.000
_cell.angle_alpha   90.00
_cell.angle_beta   90.00
_cell.angle_gamma   90.00
#
_symmetry.space_group_name_H-M   'P 1'
#
loop_
_entity.id
_entity.type
_entity.pdbx_description
1 polymer ?
#
loop_
_entity_poly.entity_id
_entity_poly.type
_entity_poly.pdbx_seq_one_letter_code
_entity_poly.pdbx_strand_id
1 'polypeptide(L)'
;MTASDSTRAVHHQIGQSLIELGPDGTIASAETYCTATTVNEANDQETWITFLVRYVDQFEKRDGSWKISRRFVAFDAVSDKAIMQHLPKANLGTRDEEDYSKKVLKD
;
A
#
# COMPACT_ATOMS: atom_id res chain seq x y z
N MET A 1 -16.14 25.13 -8.43
CA MET A 1 -15.09 24.42 -9.19
C MET A 1 -13.90 25.35 -9.29
N THR A 2 -13.01 25.37 -8.30
CA THR A 2 -11.84 26.26 -8.30
C THR A 2 -10.74 25.66 -7.42
N ALA A 3 -9.52 25.68 -7.95
CA ALA A 3 -8.31 24.95 -7.57
C ALA A 3 -8.38 23.43 -7.82
N SER A 4 -7.64 22.95 -8.82
CA SER A 4 -7.31 21.54 -8.93
C SER A 4 -6.43 21.18 -7.74
N ASP A 5 -6.91 20.33 -6.84
CA ASP A 5 -6.05 19.65 -5.86
C ASP A 5 -4.92 18.99 -6.65
N SER A 6 -3.72 19.53 -6.54
CA SER A 6 -2.54 18.94 -7.17
C SER A 6 -1.66 18.37 -6.07
N THR A 7 -1.34 17.09 -6.18
CA THR A 7 -0.33 16.48 -5.30
C THR A 7 1.03 17.04 -5.70
N ARG A 8 1.60 17.92 -4.88
CA ARG A 8 2.92 18.51 -5.10
C ARG A 8 4.04 17.51 -4.81
N ALA A 9 3.92 16.74 -3.73
CA ALA A 9 4.94 15.78 -3.34
C ALA A 9 4.35 14.51 -2.76
N VAL A 10 5.09 13.41 -2.93
CA VAL A 10 4.78 12.12 -2.32
C VAL A 10 6.03 11.54 -1.68
N HIS A 11 5.88 10.93 -0.52
CA HIS A 11 6.94 10.22 0.18
C HIS A 11 6.40 8.88 0.68
N HIS A 12 7.13 7.80 0.38
CA HIS A 12 6.78 6.46 0.83
C HIS A 12 7.93 5.95 1.69
N GLN A 13 7.72 5.91 3.00
CA GLN A 13 8.61 5.19 3.89
C GLN A 13 8.10 3.75 3.99
N ILE A 14 8.94 2.79 3.60
CA ILE A 14 8.58 1.39 3.48
C ILE A 14 9.52 0.57 4.38
N GLY A 15 8.98 -0.43 5.09
CA GLY A 15 9.78 -1.31 5.95
C GLY A 15 8.96 -2.41 6.60
N GLN A 16 9.57 -3.13 7.55
CA GLN A 16 8.95 -4.25 8.26
C GLN A 16 8.35 -5.28 7.28
N SER A 17 9.17 -5.75 6.35
CA SER A 17 8.75 -6.75 5.36
C SER A 17 8.78 -8.15 5.95
N LEU A 18 7.66 -8.86 5.82
CA LEU A 18 7.59 -10.32 5.92
C LEU A 18 7.60 -10.87 4.48
N ILE A 19 8.55 -11.76 4.18
CA ILE A 19 8.74 -12.32 2.83
C ILE A 19 8.79 -13.84 2.92
N GLU A 20 7.99 -14.50 2.10
CA GLU A 20 7.98 -15.95 1.91
C GLU A 20 8.44 -16.29 0.51
N LEU A 21 9.53 -17.04 0.39
CA LEU A 21 10.00 -17.55 -0.89
C LEU A 21 9.24 -18.81 -1.27
N GLY A 22 8.92 -18.95 -2.55
CA GLY A 22 8.40 -20.19 -3.10
C GLY A 22 9.44 -21.32 -3.13
N PRO A 23 9.01 -22.57 -3.36
CA PRO A 23 9.88 -23.75 -3.27
C PRO A 23 11.13 -23.70 -4.17
N ASP A 24 11.03 -23.09 -5.34
CA ASP A 24 12.11 -22.97 -6.33
C ASP A 24 12.88 -21.64 -6.22
N GLY A 25 12.50 -20.77 -5.27
CA GLY A 25 13.08 -19.44 -5.10
C GLY A 25 12.87 -18.48 -6.28
N THR A 26 11.91 -18.76 -7.18
CA THR A 26 11.59 -17.89 -8.32
C THR A 26 10.31 -17.09 -8.14
N ILE A 27 9.49 -17.43 -7.15
CA ILE A 27 8.33 -16.65 -6.72
C ILE A 27 8.47 -16.24 -5.26
N ALA A 28 7.81 -15.16 -4.85
CA ALA A 28 7.72 -14.77 -3.45
C ALA A 28 6.38 -14.10 -3.14
N SER A 29 5.90 -14.27 -1.92
CA SER A 29 4.83 -13.46 -1.33
C SER A 29 5.44 -12.51 -0.31
N ALA A 30 4.92 -11.28 -0.18
CA ALA A 30 5.33 -10.41 0.90
C ALA A 30 4.19 -9.54 1.42
N GLU A 31 4.23 -9.26 2.72
CA GLU A 31 3.56 -8.10 3.31
C GLU A 31 4.64 -7.09 3.71
N THR A 32 4.47 -5.84 3.29
CA THR A 32 5.39 -4.76 3.64
C THR A 32 4.61 -3.53 4.07
N TYR A 33 4.98 -2.97 5.22
CA TYR A 33 4.34 -1.78 5.77
C TYR A 33 4.85 -0.54 5.05
N CYS A 34 3.95 0.41 4.85
CA CYS A 34 4.29 1.71 4.31
C CYS A 34 3.54 2.83 5.01
N THR A 35 4.29 3.88 5.37
CA THR A 35 3.75 5.21 5.67
C THR A 35 3.88 6.05 4.41
N ALA A 36 2.75 6.31 3.76
CA ALA A 36 2.69 7.08 2.52
C ALA A 36 2.14 8.47 2.83
N THR A 37 2.97 9.51 2.66
CA THR A 37 2.56 10.89 2.85
C THR A 37 2.44 11.58 1.50
N THR A 38 1.30 12.23 1.29
CA THR A 38 1.08 13.15 0.16
C THR A 38 1.02 14.58 0.69
N VAL A 39 1.61 15.48 -0.07
CA VAL A 39 1.52 16.92 0.15
C VAL A 39 0.72 17.49 -1.00
N ASN A 40 -0.47 17.99 -0.69
CA ASN A 40 -1.42 18.50 -1.68
C ASN A 40 -1.54 20.00 -1.53
N GLU A 41 -1.70 20.69 -2.67
CA GLU A 41 -1.84 22.14 -2.71
C GLU A 41 -3.16 22.53 -3.37
N ALA A 42 -3.93 23.36 -2.67
CA ALA A 42 -5.13 24.00 -3.17
C ALA A 42 -5.28 25.38 -2.55
N ASN A 43 -5.63 26.39 -3.36
CA ASN A 43 -5.82 27.78 -2.92
C ASN A 43 -4.64 28.32 -2.10
N ASP A 44 -3.40 28.07 -2.57
CA ASP A 44 -2.14 28.43 -1.90
C ASP A 44 -1.96 27.86 -0.48
N GLN A 45 -2.76 26.86 -0.11
CA GLN A 45 -2.67 26.14 1.15
C GLN A 45 -2.18 24.72 0.93
N GLU A 46 -1.19 24.33 1.73
CA GLU A 46 -0.65 22.98 1.75
C GLU A 46 -1.37 22.12 2.79
N THR A 47 -1.73 20.89 2.38
CA THR A 47 -2.33 19.86 3.25
C THR A 47 -1.52 18.58 3.19
N TRP A 48 -1.20 18.02 4.36
CA TRP A 48 -0.48 16.76 4.52
C TRP A 48 -1.48 15.64 4.80
N ILE A 49 -1.46 14.61 3.98
CA ILE A 49 -2.27 13.41 4.17
C ILE A 49 -1.32 12.22 4.30
N THR A 50 -1.37 11.54 5.44
CA THR A 50 -0.59 10.33 5.70
C THR A 50 -1.50 9.12 5.73
N PHE A 51 -1.18 8.15 4.88
CA PHE A 51 -1.79 6.83 4.85
C PHE A 51 -0.89 5.82 5.55
N LEU A 52 -1.51 4.97 6.37
CA LEU A 52 -0.89 3.75 6.89
C LEU A 52 -1.39 2.61 6.02
N VAL A 53 -0.48 2.04 5.22
CA VAL A 53 -0.82 1.01 4.24
C VAL A 53 0.06 -0.22 4.40
N ARG A 54 -0.43 -1.34 3.92
CA ARG A 54 0.37 -2.53 3.65
C ARG A 54 0.34 -2.84 2.15
N TYR A 55 1.51 -3.09 1.59
CA TYR A 55 1.63 -3.73 0.29
C TYR A 55 1.67 -5.23 0.50
N VAL A 56 0.62 -5.91 0.06
CA VAL A 56 0.55 -7.36 0.00
C VAL A 56 0.86 -7.76 -1.44
N ASP A 57 2.11 -8.14 -1.67
CA ASP A 57 2.70 -8.33 -2.98
C ASP A 57 2.91 -9.81 -3.30
N GLN A 58 2.78 -10.13 -4.58
CA GLN A 58 3.33 -11.34 -5.18
C GLN A 58 4.44 -10.91 -6.14
N PHE A 59 5.56 -11.62 -6.09
CA PHE A 59 6.75 -11.39 -6.90
C PHE A 59 7.09 -12.60 -7.75
N GLU A 60 7.68 -12.31 -8.90
CA GLU A 60 8.29 -13.30 -9.79
C GLU A 60 9.70 -12.85 -10.17
N LYS A 61 10.63 -13.79 -10.22
CA LYS A 61 11.98 -13.59 -10.70
C LYS A 61 12.04 -13.88 -12.20
N ARG A 62 12.09 -12.83 -13.01
CA ARG A 62 12.14 -12.88 -14.48
C ARG A 62 13.52 -12.42 -14.93
N ASP A 63 14.20 -13.26 -15.70
CA ASP A 63 15.56 -12.98 -16.20
C ASP A 63 16.53 -12.52 -15.10
N GLY A 64 16.50 -13.24 -13.96
CA GLY A 64 17.33 -12.95 -12.79
C GLY A 64 16.87 -11.76 -11.93
N SER A 65 15.85 -11.00 -12.35
CA SER A 65 15.35 -9.82 -11.64
C SER A 65 13.98 -10.06 -11.01
N TRP A 66 13.79 -9.64 -9.76
CA TRP A 66 12.48 -9.65 -9.12
C TRP A 66 11.58 -8.55 -9.69
N LYS A 67 10.33 -8.90 -9.96
CA LYS A 67 9.26 -8.00 -10.42
C LYS A 67 8.01 -8.25 -9.58
N ILE A 68 7.28 -7.18 -9.29
CA ILE A 68 5.94 -7.29 -8.69
C ILE A 68 5.01 -7.84 -9.79
N SER A 69 4.50 -9.05 -9.61
CA SER A 69 3.51 -9.64 -10.52
C SER A 69 2.10 -9.19 -10.14
N ARG A 70 1.84 -8.99 -8.84
CA ARG A 70 0.60 -8.45 -8.31
C ARG A 70 0.86 -7.65 -7.04
N ARG A 71 0.16 -6.52 -6.88
CA ARG A 71 0.09 -5.75 -5.64
C ARG A 71 -1.35 -5.57 -5.21
N PHE A 72 -1.62 -5.90 -3.96
CA PHE A 72 -2.80 -5.44 -3.26
C PHE A 72 -2.38 -4.39 -2.22
N VAL A 73 -3.05 -3.24 -2.23
CA VAL A 73 -2.82 -2.18 -1.25
C VAL A 73 -3.91 -2.29 -0.20
N ALA A 74 -3.55 -2.65 1.03
CA ALA A 74 -4.44 -2.60 2.17
C ALA A 74 -4.29 -1.24 2.87
N PHE A 75 -5.39 -0.51 3.05
CA PHE A 75 -5.43 0.76 3.78
C PHE A 75 -5.84 0.48 5.23
N ASP A 76 -4.88 0.55 6.14
CA ASP A 76 -5.13 0.30 7.57
C ASP A 76 -5.66 1.59 8.25
N ALA A 77 -5.17 2.77 7.87
CA ALA A 77 -5.66 4.06 8.35
C ALA A 77 -5.23 5.24 7.46
N VAL A 78 -5.79 6.42 7.72
CA VAL A 78 -5.41 7.69 7.11
C VAL A 78 -5.59 8.83 8.12
N SER A 79 -4.75 9.87 8.04
CA SER A 79 -4.78 11.01 8.96
C SER A 79 -6.10 11.79 8.90
N ASP A 80 -6.72 11.89 7.72
CA ASP A 80 -8.06 12.44 7.54
C ASP A 80 -9.09 11.33 7.30
N LYS A 81 -9.90 11.05 8.33
CA LYS A 81 -10.92 10.00 8.31
C LYS A 81 -11.96 10.17 7.21
N ALA A 82 -12.22 11.40 6.73
CA ALA A 82 -13.15 11.61 5.62
C ALA A 82 -12.68 10.89 4.35
N ILE A 83 -11.36 10.70 4.18
CA ILE A 83 -10.80 10.00 3.02
C ILE A 83 -11.19 8.52 3.00
N MET A 84 -11.38 7.90 4.17
CA MET A 84 -11.77 6.47 4.25
C MET A 84 -13.05 6.16 3.47
N GLN A 85 -13.98 7.12 3.36
CA GLN A 85 -15.23 6.93 2.61
C GLN A 85 -15.03 6.82 1.10
N HIS A 86 -13.87 7.27 0.59
CA HIS A 86 -13.51 7.26 -0.82
C HIS A 86 -12.58 6.10 -1.19
N LEU A 87 -12.04 5.38 -0.20
CA LEU A 87 -11.20 4.21 -0.45
C LEU A 87 -12.05 3.00 -0.86
N PRO A 88 -11.55 2.15 -1.78
CA PRO A 88 -12.25 0.92 -2.13
C PRO A 88 -12.46 0.05 -0.89
N LYS A 89 -13.72 -0.31 -0.59
CA LYS A 89 -14.05 -1.11 0.61
C LYS A 89 -13.29 -2.44 0.66
N ALA A 90 -13.08 -3.05 -0.51
CA ALA A 90 -12.33 -4.30 -0.64
C ALA A 90 -10.84 -4.17 -0.30
N ASN A 91 -10.32 -2.93 -0.20
CA ASN A 91 -8.92 -2.62 0.09
C ASN A 91 -8.72 -2.09 1.51
N LEU A 92 -9.76 -2.06 2.35
CA LEU A 92 -9.58 -1.71 3.76
C LEU A 92 -8.87 -2.87 4.46
N GLY A 93 -7.83 -2.55 5.23
CA GLY A 93 -7.15 -3.53 6.07
C GLY A 93 -8.03 -3.89 7.25
N THR A 94 -8.36 -5.17 7.40
CA THR A 94 -9.26 -5.68 8.45
C THR A 94 -8.50 -6.37 9.57
N ARG A 95 -7.34 -6.96 9.26
CA ARG A 95 -6.52 -7.77 10.19
C ARG A 95 -7.26 -8.93 10.84
N ASP A 96 -8.38 -9.33 10.26
CA ASP A 96 -9.12 -10.54 10.61
C ASP A 96 -8.78 -11.67 9.62
N GLU A 97 -9.47 -12.81 9.75
CA GLU A 97 -9.27 -13.99 8.90
C GLU A 97 -9.58 -13.72 7.42
N GLU A 98 -10.34 -12.66 7.11
CA GLU A 98 -10.70 -12.30 5.74
C GLU A 98 -9.70 -11.34 5.09
N ASP A 99 -8.75 -10.81 5.86
CA ASP A 99 -7.74 -9.87 5.39
C ASP A 99 -6.97 -10.45 4.21
N TYR A 100 -6.68 -9.62 3.21
CA TYR A 100 -6.02 -10.07 2.00
C TYR A 100 -4.62 -10.65 2.27
N SER A 101 -3.94 -10.23 3.35
CA SER A 101 -2.64 -10.81 3.70
C SER A 101 -2.74 -12.30 4.05
N LYS A 102 -3.84 -12.75 4.67
CA LYS A 102 -4.11 -14.16 4.97
C LYS A 102 -4.31 -15.03 3.73
N LYS A 103 -4.61 -14.41 2.58
CA LYS A 103 -4.79 -15.10 1.30
C LYS A 103 -3.48 -15.26 0.52
N VAL A 104 -2.44 -14.50 0.89
CA VAL A 104 -1.18 -14.41 0.13
C VAL A 104 -0.01 -15.00 0.90
N LEU A 105 0.05 -14.78 2.21
CA LEU A 105 1.06 -15.30 3.11
C LEU A 105 0.55 -16.57 3.78
N LYS A 106 1.46 -17.53 4.00
CA LYS A 106 1.17 -18.78 4.71
C LYS A 106 1.72 -18.64 6.12
N ASP A 107 0.82 -18.59 7.10
CA ASP A 107 1.19 -18.61 8.52
C ASP A 107 2.12 -19.78 8.90
#